data_AF-A0AA35RUN4-F1
#
_entry.id   AF-A0AA35RUN4-F1
#
_cell.length_a   1.000
_cell.length_b   1.000
_cell.length_c   1.000
_cell.angle_alpha   90.00
_cell.angle_beta   90.00
_cell.angle_gamma   90.00
#
_symmetry.space_group_name_H-M   'P 1'
#
loop_
_entity.id
_entity.type
_entity.pdbx_description
1 polymer ?
#
loop_
_entity_poly.entity_id
_entity_poly.type
_entity_poly.pdbx_seq_one_letter_code
_entity_poly.pdbx_strand_id
1 'polypeptide(L)'
;MVEGVGREVAEDTFCEAVLFAHEEVQPLLATLKQLKEERGKAPRTVNLQTPSPELEEFISSECREGIRSILSDFSHKKLSRDSALRTLLSTASEKLSLRRDSDGSRPPSPPNSSLVTSTFWSLCGQQLQSLALDGGLRCDGRGLDGLRPISCEVDLLPTLHGSALFKRGRLRCSVL
;
A
#
# COMPACT_ATOMS: atom_id res chain seq x y z
N MET A 1 -7.65 14.88 2.28
CA MET A 1 -6.30 15.09 2.85
C MET A 1 -6.46 16.12 3.95
N VAL A 2 -5.88 15.90 5.13
CA VAL A 2 -5.91 16.85 6.25
C VAL A 2 -4.46 17.17 6.60
N GLU A 3 -4.15 18.45 6.71
CA GLU A 3 -2.85 18.95 7.15
C GLU A 3 -3.10 20.14 8.07
N GLY A 4 -2.40 20.20 9.20
CA GLY A 4 -2.63 21.24 10.19
C GLY A 4 -1.67 21.14 11.38
N VAL A 5 -1.70 22.19 12.20
CA VAL A 5 -0.93 22.32 13.44
C VAL A 5 -1.88 22.76 14.54
N GLY A 6 -1.76 22.15 15.72
CA GLY A 6 -2.53 22.50 16.91
C GLY A 6 -1.62 22.66 18.13
N ARG A 7 -2.08 23.40 19.13
CA ARG A 7 -1.41 23.53 20.43
C ARG A 7 -2.10 22.62 21.44
N GLU A 8 -1.68 21.35 21.47
CA GLU A 8 -2.20 20.34 22.44
C GLU A 8 -3.73 20.28 22.48
N VAL A 9 -4.36 20.28 21.31
CA VAL A 9 -5.83 20.25 21.17
C VAL A 9 -6.34 18.86 21.50
N ALA A 10 -7.49 18.77 22.18
CA ALA A 10 -8.16 17.50 22.44
C ALA A 10 -8.59 16.82 21.13
N GLU A 11 -8.56 15.49 21.11
CA GLU A 11 -8.90 14.69 19.91
C GLU A 11 -10.33 14.96 19.42
N ASP A 12 -11.29 15.06 20.33
CA ASP A 12 -12.70 15.36 20.01
C ASP A 12 -12.83 16.72 19.29
N THR A 13 -12.17 17.75 19.81
CA THR A 13 -12.18 19.09 19.20
C THR A 13 -11.53 19.09 17.82
N PHE A 14 -10.47 18.29 17.62
CA PHE A 14 -9.87 18.13 16.29
C PHE A 14 -10.83 17.43 15.32
N CYS A 15 -11.52 16.38 15.75
CA CYS A 15 -12.52 15.67 14.96
C CYS A 15 -13.68 16.60 14.55
N GLU A 16 -14.21 17.39 15.50
CA GLU A 16 -15.23 18.40 15.23
C GLU A 16 -14.77 19.43 14.21
N ALA A 17 -13.53 19.92 14.33
CA ALA A 17 -12.98 20.89 13.38
C ALA A 17 -12.86 20.31 11.95
N VAL A 18 -12.50 19.03 11.82
CA VAL A 18 -12.44 18.34 10.51
C VAL A 18 -13.83 18.17 9.91
N LEU A 19 -14.84 17.79 10.72
CA LEU A 19 -16.22 17.65 10.27
C LEU A 19 -16.79 19.00 9.83
N PHE A 20 -16.60 20.05 10.63
CA PHE A 20 -16.97 21.42 10.29
C PHE A 20 -16.37 21.85 8.95
N ALA A 21 -15.06 21.66 8.76
CA ALA A 21 -14.41 21.99 7.50
C ALA A 21 -14.96 21.18 6.30
N HIS A 22 -15.37 19.93 6.53
CA HIS A 22 -15.98 19.09 5.50
C HIS A 22 -17.39 19.55 5.12
N GLU A 23 -18.15 20.12 6.06
CA GLU A 23 -19.47 20.71 5.79
C GLU A 23 -19.32 22.03 5.02
N GLU A 24 -18.41 22.89 5.45
CA GLU A 24 -18.16 24.20 4.82
C GLU A 24 -17.60 24.11 3.40
N VAL A 25 -16.94 22.99 3.03
CA VAL A 25 -16.49 22.78 1.64
C VAL A 25 -17.62 22.30 0.72
N GLN A 26 -18.75 21.81 1.23
CA GLN A 26 -19.85 21.29 0.39
C GLN A 26 -20.44 22.34 -0.57
N PRO A 27 -20.75 23.59 -0.14
CA PRO A 27 -21.24 24.63 -1.05
C PRO A 27 -20.24 24.95 -2.15
N LEU A 28 -18.93 24.96 -1.84
CA LEU A 28 -17.88 25.18 -2.83
C LEU A 28 -17.82 24.05 -3.86
N LEU A 29 -17.96 22.79 -3.42
CA LEU A 29 -18.06 21.64 -4.32
C LEU A 29 -19.32 21.71 -5.20
N ALA A 30 -20.45 22.16 -4.65
CA ALA A 30 -21.69 22.33 -5.41
C ALA A 30 -21.50 23.37 -6.54
N THR A 31 -20.88 24.52 -6.23
CA THR A 31 -20.57 25.55 -7.21
C THR A 31 -19.60 25.03 -8.29
N LEU A 32 -18.57 24.27 -7.92
CA LEU A 32 -17.64 23.67 -8.89
C LEU A 32 -18.34 22.66 -9.81
N LYS A 33 -19.31 21.88 -9.30
CA LYS A 33 -20.13 20.97 -10.10
C LYS A 33 -21.01 21.74 -11.08
N GLN A 34 -21.67 22.80 -10.63
CA GLN A 34 -22.49 23.65 -11.50
C GLN A 34 -21.64 24.29 -12.62
N LEU A 35 -20.47 24.85 -12.29
CA LEU A 35 -19.56 25.42 -13.29
C LEU A 35 -19.08 24.37 -14.31
N LYS A 36 -18.86 23.12 -13.85
CA LYS A 36 -18.53 22.01 -14.74
C LYS A 36 -19.69 21.65 -15.68
N GLU A 37 -20.93 21.75 -15.23
CA GLU A 37 -22.10 21.52 -16.09
C GLU A 37 -22.26 22.64 -17.13
N GLU A 38 -22.07 23.90 -16.72
CA GLU A 38 -22.24 25.06 -17.60
C GLU A 38 -21.12 25.20 -18.64
N ARG A 39 -19.86 24.93 -18.26
CA ARG A 39 -18.68 25.21 -19.10
C ARG A 39 -17.59 24.15 -19.04
N GLY A 40 -17.87 22.97 -18.48
CA GLY A 40 -16.90 21.90 -18.37
C GLY A 40 -16.52 21.33 -19.72
N LYS A 41 -15.22 21.07 -19.89
CA LYS A 41 -14.73 20.30 -21.05
C LYS A 41 -15.25 18.86 -20.94
N ALA A 42 -15.55 18.27 -22.08
CA ALA A 42 -15.93 16.86 -22.14
C ALA A 42 -14.86 16.00 -21.44
N PRO A 43 -15.26 15.04 -20.60
CA PRO A 43 -14.33 14.14 -19.95
C PRO A 43 -13.53 13.39 -21.02
N ARG A 44 -12.22 13.32 -20.84
CA ARG A 44 -11.34 12.58 -21.76
C ARG A 44 -11.64 11.10 -21.62
N THR A 45 -11.91 10.42 -22.74
CA THR A 45 -12.01 8.96 -22.76
C THR A 45 -10.63 8.37 -22.46
N VAL A 46 -10.50 7.74 -21.29
CA VAL A 46 -9.29 7.01 -20.89
C VAL A 46 -9.63 5.53 -20.96
N ASN A 47 -8.98 4.79 -21.87
CA ASN A 47 -9.07 3.34 -21.88
C ASN A 47 -8.17 2.79 -20.77
N LEU A 48 -8.77 2.57 -19.60
CA LEU A 48 -8.09 1.88 -18.51
C LEU A 48 -7.90 0.43 -18.93
N GLN A 49 -6.65 0.01 -19.07
CA GLN A 49 -6.33 -1.40 -19.23
C GLN A 49 -6.63 -2.08 -17.89
N THR A 50 -7.64 -2.93 -17.89
CA THR A 50 -7.97 -3.80 -16.76
C THR A 50 -7.42 -5.19 -17.02
N PRO A 51 -6.97 -5.90 -15.98
CA PRO A 51 -6.57 -7.30 -16.13
C PRO A 51 -7.79 -8.13 -16.56
N SER A 52 -7.57 -9.12 -17.42
CA SER A 52 -8.64 -10.07 -17.76
C SER A 52 -8.95 -10.97 -16.56
N PRO A 53 -10.20 -11.44 -16.39
CA PRO A 53 -10.55 -12.37 -15.32
C PRO A 53 -9.67 -13.62 -15.29
N GLU A 54 -9.30 -14.14 -16.45
CA GLU A 54 -8.40 -15.30 -16.60
C GLU A 54 -7.00 -15.04 -16.04
N LEU A 55 -6.50 -13.81 -16.15
CA LEU A 55 -5.19 -13.43 -15.60
C LEU A 55 -5.27 -13.33 -14.07
N GLU A 56 -6.35 -12.74 -13.55
CA GLU A 56 -6.57 -12.66 -12.10
C GLU A 56 -6.69 -14.04 -11.48
N GLU A 57 -7.43 -14.95 -12.11
CA GLU A 57 -7.59 -16.33 -11.65
C GLU A 57 -6.27 -17.11 -11.70
N PHE A 58 -5.48 -16.94 -12.77
CA PHE A 58 -4.15 -17.53 -12.87
C PHE A 58 -3.21 -17.05 -11.76
N ILE A 59 -3.10 -15.73 -11.57
CA ILE A 59 -2.23 -15.17 -10.54
C ILE A 59 -2.71 -15.60 -9.15
N SER A 60 -4.03 -15.61 -8.94
CA SER A 60 -4.61 -16.06 -7.68
C SER A 60 -4.30 -17.53 -7.40
N SER A 61 -4.53 -18.45 -8.34
CA SER A 61 -4.26 -19.87 -8.15
C SER A 61 -2.78 -20.16 -7.92
N GLU A 62 -1.89 -19.54 -8.71
CA GLU A 62 -0.45 -19.82 -8.63
C GLU A 62 0.25 -19.13 -7.45
N CYS A 63 -0.18 -17.91 -7.07
CA CYS A 63 0.57 -17.08 -6.13
C CYS A 63 -0.07 -16.96 -4.74
N ARG A 64 -1.37 -17.23 -4.58
CA ARG A 64 -2.09 -16.93 -3.31
C ARG A 64 -1.46 -17.64 -2.12
N GLU A 65 -1.20 -18.94 -2.22
CA GLU A 65 -0.58 -19.70 -1.12
C GLU A 65 0.85 -19.25 -0.84
N GLY A 66 1.65 -19.03 -1.89
CA GLY A 66 3.01 -18.52 -1.76
C GLY A 66 3.06 -17.15 -1.09
N ILE A 67 2.19 -16.23 -1.50
CA ILE A 67 2.04 -14.89 -0.88
C ILE A 67 1.64 -15.06 0.59
N ARG A 68 0.64 -15.88 0.89
CA ARG A 68 0.16 -16.09 2.26
C ARG A 68 1.27 -16.65 3.16
N SER A 69 2.03 -17.62 2.67
CA SER A 69 3.18 -18.20 3.39
C SER A 69 4.24 -17.14 3.68
N ILE A 70 4.63 -16.35 2.67
CA ILE A 70 5.65 -15.29 2.82
C ILE A 70 5.18 -14.17 3.76
N LEU A 71 3.89 -13.80 3.71
CA LEU A 71 3.33 -12.74 4.55
C LEU A 71 3.09 -13.18 6.01
N SER A 72 2.89 -14.49 6.24
CA SER A 72 2.68 -15.06 7.57
C SER A 72 3.99 -15.47 8.26
N ASP A 73 5.09 -15.56 7.51
CA ASP A 73 6.42 -15.79 8.09
C ASP A 73 7.00 -14.49 8.66
N PHE A 74 6.88 -14.35 9.98
CA PHE A 74 7.38 -13.18 10.73
C PHE A 74 8.90 -13.14 10.88
N SER A 75 9.63 -14.21 10.49
CA SER A 75 11.09 -14.18 10.44
C SER A 75 11.59 -13.27 9.32
N HIS A 76 10.76 -13.04 8.29
CA HIS A 76 11.13 -12.22 7.16
C HIS A 76 11.31 -10.74 7.55
N LYS A 77 12.51 -10.24 7.25
CA LYS A 77 12.81 -8.81 7.25
C LYS A 77 12.23 -8.15 6.00
N LYS A 78 11.92 -6.84 6.03
CA LYS A 78 11.43 -6.05 4.86
C LYS A 78 12.10 -6.44 3.54
N LEU A 79 13.43 -6.35 3.47
CA LEU A 79 14.19 -6.68 2.25
C LEU A 79 14.08 -8.15 1.83
N SER A 80 14.09 -9.07 2.80
CA SER A 80 13.96 -10.51 2.53
C SER A 80 12.56 -10.85 2.01
N ARG A 81 11.51 -10.23 2.58
CA ARG A 81 10.14 -10.34 2.11
C ARG A 81 9.96 -9.76 0.71
N ASP A 82 10.47 -8.55 0.48
CA ASP A 82 10.40 -7.90 -0.84
C ASP A 82 11.12 -8.76 -1.90
N SER A 83 12.25 -9.37 -1.54
CA SER A 83 12.96 -10.31 -2.42
C SER A 83 12.14 -11.57 -2.68
N ALA A 84 11.57 -12.20 -1.65
CA ALA A 84 10.78 -13.42 -1.78
C ALA A 84 9.53 -13.20 -2.66
N LEU A 85 8.83 -12.07 -2.48
CA LEU A 85 7.68 -11.70 -3.31
C LEU A 85 8.09 -11.43 -4.76
N ARG A 86 9.25 -10.80 -5.00
CA ARG A 86 9.78 -10.60 -6.35
C ARG A 86 10.16 -11.91 -7.03
N THR A 87 10.77 -12.84 -6.30
CA THR A 87 11.08 -14.18 -6.80
C THR A 87 9.80 -14.93 -7.15
N LEU A 88 8.76 -14.85 -6.31
CA LEU A 88 7.46 -15.45 -6.60
C LEU A 88 6.83 -14.85 -7.87
N LEU A 89 6.90 -13.53 -8.01
CA LEU A 89 6.43 -12.83 -9.21
C LEU A 89 7.20 -13.27 -10.47
N SER A 90 8.54 -13.38 -10.41
CA SER A 90 9.31 -13.85 -11.56
C SER A 90 8.95 -15.28 -11.96
N THR A 91 8.77 -16.18 -10.99
CA THR A 91 8.35 -17.56 -11.25
C THR A 91 6.94 -17.61 -11.85
N ALA A 92 6.02 -16.77 -11.38
CA ALA A 92 4.67 -16.69 -11.94
C ALA A 92 4.67 -16.14 -13.38
N SER A 93 5.49 -15.12 -13.65
CA SER A 93 5.70 -14.58 -15.01
C SER A 93 6.32 -15.62 -15.95
N GLU A 94 7.29 -16.41 -15.48
CA GLU A 94 7.88 -17.51 -16.25
C GLU A 94 6.83 -18.58 -16.58
N LYS A 95 6.04 -19.03 -15.60
CA LYS A 95 4.94 -19.97 -15.82
C LYS A 95 3.89 -19.43 -16.80
N LEU A 96 3.54 -18.16 -16.69
CA LEU A 96 2.63 -17.50 -17.62
C LEU A 96 3.21 -17.47 -19.05
N SER A 97 4.53 -17.32 -19.18
CA SER A 97 5.21 -17.31 -20.48
C SER A 97 5.18 -18.68 -21.19
N LEU A 98 5.14 -19.78 -20.42
CA LEU A 98 5.09 -21.16 -20.89
C LEU A 98 3.66 -21.67 -21.10
N ARG A 99 2.66 -21.02 -20.50
CA ARG A 99 1.25 -21.37 -20.64
C ARG A 99 0.81 -21.23 -22.11
N ARG A 100 0.05 -22.23 -22.55
CA ARG A 100 -0.70 -22.21 -23.80
C ARG A 100 -2.18 -22.28 -23.45
N ASP A 101 -2.98 -21.47 -24.11
CA ASP A 101 -4.44 -21.58 -23.99
C ASP A 101 -4.93 -22.83 -24.73
N SER A 102 -6.20 -23.18 -24.57
CA SER A 102 -6.80 -24.39 -25.16
C SER A 102 -6.68 -24.46 -26.69
N ASP A 103 -6.42 -23.32 -27.35
CA ASP A 103 -6.20 -23.19 -28.79
C ASP A 103 -4.70 -23.17 -29.19
N GLY A 104 -3.78 -23.43 -28.24
CA GLY A 104 -2.32 -23.39 -28.47
C GLY A 104 -1.71 -21.98 -28.58
N SER A 105 -2.53 -20.94 -28.46
CA SER A 105 -2.11 -19.54 -28.43
C SER A 105 -1.44 -19.16 -27.10
N ARG A 106 -0.67 -18.07 -27.11
CA ARG A 106 -0.03 -17.50 -25.90
C ARG A 106 -1.09 -16.69 -25.14
N PRO A 107 -1.07 -16.65 -23.79
CA PRO A 107 -2.04 -15.89 -23.02
C PRO A 107 -2.17 -14.43 -23.48
N PRO A 108 -3.35 -13.82 -23.32
CA PRO A 108 -3.67 -12.50 -23.86
C PRO A 108 -2.79 -11.37 -23.31
N SER A 109 -2.12 -11.59 -22.18
CA SER A 109 -1.20 -10.62 -21.57
C SER A 109 0.25 -11.10 -21.64
N PRO A 110 1.19 -10.25 -22.11
CA PRO A 110 2.60 -10.60 -22.08
C PRO A 110 3.08 -10.75 -20.63
N PRO A 111 4.01 -11.69 -20.35
CA PRO A 111 4.44 -12.02 -18.98
C PRO A 111 5.14 -10.85 -18.25
N ASN A 112 5.64 -9.87 -19.00
CA ASN A 112 6.27 -8.64 -18.49
C ASN A 112 5.32 -7.43 -18.52
N SER A 113 4.01 -7.65 -18.69
CA SER A 113 3.03 -6.57 -18.68
C SER A 113 2.94 -5.91 -17.31
N SER A 114 2.73 -4.58 -17.30
CA SER A 114 2.36 -3.84 -16.09
C SER A 114 1.11 -4.43 -15.42
N LEU A 115 0.20 -5.04 -16.20
CA LEU A 115 -1.02 -5.68 -15.71
C LEU A 115 -0.73 -6.93 -14.85
N VAL A 116 0.26 -7.75 -15.22
CA VAL A 116 0.65 -8.92 -14.42
C VAL A 116 1.19 -8.45 -13.07
N THR A 117 2.08 -7.45 -13.11
CA THR A 117 2.69 -6.87 -11.92
C THR A 117 1.64 -6.21 -11.02
N SER A 118 0.72 -5.40 -11.57
CA SER A 118 -0.32 -4.74 -10.80
C SER A 118 -1.30 -5.73 -10.17
N THR A 119 -1.67 -6.79 -10.89
CA THR A 119 -2.59 -7.82 -10.39
C THR A 119 -1.97 -8.60 -9.25
N PHE A 120 -0.69 -8.97 -9.38
CA PHE A 120 0.06 -9.61 -8.29
C PHE A 120 0.16 -8.74 -7.04
N TRP A 121 0.49 -7.46 -7.18
CA TRP A 121 0.56 -6.54 -6.04
C TRP A 121 -0.81 -6.24 -5.43
N SER A 122 -1.87 -6.20 -6.25
CA SER A 122 -3.26 -6.12 -5.77
C SER A 122 -3.60 -7.31 -4.89
N LEU A 123 -3.28 -8.54 -5.35
CA LEU A 123 -3.45 -9.76 -4.56
C LEU A 123 -2.64 -9.74 -3.27
N CYS A 124 -1.40 -9.25 -3.30
CA CYS A 124 -0.58 -9.07 -2.09
C CYS A 124 -1.25 -8.10 -1.09
N GLY A 125 -1.82 -7.01 -1.57
CA GLY A 125 -2.58 -6.06 -0.76
C GLY A 125 -3.80 -6.71 -0.09
N GLN A 126 -4.57 -7.50 -0.86
CA GLN A 126 -5.72 -8.24 -0.33
C GLN A 126 -5.30 -9.27 0.73
N GLN A 127 -4.22 -10.02 0.51
CA GLN A 127 -3.70 -10.97 1.51
C GLN A 127 -3.20 -10.27 2.77
N LEU A 128 -2.55 -9.10 2.63
CA LEU A 128 -2.13 -8.30 3.79
C LEU A 128 -3.32 -7.78 4.59
N GLN A 129 -4.38 -7.36 3.90
CA GLN A 129 -5.62 -6.93 4.53
C GLN A 129 -6.32 -8.07 5.26
N SER A 130 -6.45 -9.25 4.64
CA SER A 130 -7.00 -10.46 5.27
C SER A 130 -6.18 -10.88 6.49
N LEU A 131 -4.85 -10.83 6.43
CA LEU A 131 -4.00 -11.14 7.59
C LEU A 131 -4.28 -10.20 8.77
N ALA A 132 -4.51 -8.91 8.50
CA ALA A 132 -4.80 -7.92 9.53
C ALA A 132 -6.24 -8.03 10.07
N LEU A 133 -7.24 -8.19 9.20
CA LEU A 133 -8.65 -8.22 9.58
C LEU A 133 -9.07 -9.57 10.17
N ASP A 134 -8.69 -10.68 9.54
CA ASP A 134 -9.09 -12.03 9.94
C ASP A 134 -8.10 -12.62 10.96
N GLY A 135 -6.80 -12.37 10.77
CA GLY A 135 -5.74 -12.90 11.61
C GLY A 135 -5.37 -12.03 12.82
N GLY A 136 -5.84 -10.77 12.86
CA GLY A 136 -5.52 -9.81 13.93
C GLY A 136 -4.04 -9.45 14.03
N LEU A 137 -3.23 -9.86 13.04
CA LEU A 137 -1.78 -9.74 13.05
C LEU A 137 -1.30 -8.95 11.84
N ARG A 138 -0.25 -8.17 12.05
CA ARG A 138 0.46 -7.47 10.99
C ARG A 138 1.53 -8.37 10.42
N CYS A 139 1.97 -8.07 9.20
CA CYS A 139 3.07 -8.80 8.52
C CYS A 139 4.44 -8.83 9.24
N ASP A 140 4.59 -8.12 10.36
CA ASP A 140 5.77 -8.16 11.21
C ASP A 140 5.49 -8.82 12.57
N GLY A 141 4.37 -9.54 12.70
CA GLY A 141 3.99 -10.32 13.87
C GLY A 141 3.38 -9.52 15.02
N ARG A 142 3.22 -8.20 14.86
CA ARG A 142 2.61 -7.34 15.88
C ARG A 142 1.09 -7.39 15.80
N GLY A 143 0.43 -7.20 16.94
CA GLY A 143 -0.99 -6.88 17.00
C GLY A 143 -1.31 -5.55 16.30
N LEU A 144 -2.60 -5.28 16.09
CA LEU A 144 -3.08 -4.08 15.40
C LEU A 144 -2.71 -2.78 16.15
N ASP A 145 -2.71 -2.84 17.48
CA ASP A 145 -2.36 -1.80 18.45
C ASP A 145 -0.86 -1.78 18.81
N GLY A 146 -0.12 -2.83 18.49
CA GLY A 146 1.29 -2.98 18.87
C GLY A 146 2.21 -1.95 18.23
N LEU A 147 2.99 -1.23 19.03
CA LEU A 147 4.04 -0.32 18.56
C LEU A 147 5.33 -1.06 18.18
N ARG A 148 6.14 -0.47 17.30
CA ARG A 148 7.50 -0.99 17.02
C ARG A 148 8.44 -0.62 18.17
N PRO A 149 9.49 -1.42 18.45
CA PRO A 149 10.50 -1.08 19.46
C PRO A 149 11.05 0.33 19.25
N ILE A 150 11.10 1.11 20.32
CA ILE A 150 11.59 2.49 20.34
C ILE A 150 12.87 2.54 21.15
N SER A 151 13.90 3.22 20.65
CA SER A 151 15.09 3.57 21.42
C SER A 151 15.49 5.01 21.14
N CYS A 152 15.90 5.72 22.18
CA CYS A 152 16.30 7.11 22.12
C CYS A 152 17.70 7.23 22.74
N GLU A 153 18.62 7.87 22.03
CA GLU A 153 19.95 8.20 22.51
C GLU A 153 20.15 9.71 22.36
N VAL A 154 20.79 10.36 23.33
CA VAL A 154 21.14 11.79 23.30
C VAL A 154 22.66 11.94 23.49
N ASP A 155 23.20 13.13 23.20
CA ASP A 155 24.62 13.47 23.39
C ASP A 155 25.59 12.53 22.67
N LEU A 156 25.22 12.13 21.45
CA LEU A 156 26.01 11.26 20.59
C LEU A 156 27.30 11.90 20.08
N LEU A 157 27.28 13.23 19.94
CA LEU A 157 28.38 14.01 19.40
C LEU A 157 28.86 15.03 20.43
N PRO A 158 30.11 14.93 20.90
CA PRO A 158 30.61 15.73 22.02
C PRO A 158 30.79 17.22 21.68
N THR A 159 30.74 17.59 20.41
CA THR A 159 30.98 18.96 19.93
C THR A 159 29.71 19.76 19.65
N LEU A 160 28.54 19.11 19.58
CA LEU A 160 27.27 19.76 19.26
C LEU A 160 26.53 20.18 20.53
N HIS A 161 25.76 21.27 20.45
CA HIS A 161 24.95 21.76 21.57
C HIS A 161 23.84 20.77 21.97
N GLY A 162 23.37 19.97 21.01
CA GLY A 162 22.45 18.88 21.25
C GLY A 162 22.54 17.90 20.10
N SER A 163 22.50 16.61 20.40
CA SER A 163 22.38 15.57 19.39
C SER A 163 21.45 14.49 19.89
N ALA A 164 20.60 13.96 19.02
CA ALA A 164 19.66 12.92 19.38
C ALA A 164 19.49 11.90 18.24
N LEU A 165 19.32 10.63 18.62
CA LEU A 165 19.04 9.54 17.71
C LEU A 165 17.78 8.83 18.18
N PHE A 166 16.73 9.01 17.39
CA PHE A 166 15.46 8.33 17.58
C PHE A 166 15.37 7.13 16.63
N LYS A 167 15.13 5.94 17.16
CA LYS A 167 14.87 4.73 16.38
C LYS A 167 13.49 4.20 16.74
N ARG A 168 12.65 3.94 15.73
CA ARG A 168 11.36 3.25 15.87
C ARG A 168 11.29 2.10 14.85
N GLY A 169 11.60 0.89 15.30
CA GLY A 169 11.82 -0.26 14.45
C GLY A 169 13.00 -0.03 13.50
N ARG A 170 12.73 0.05 12.19
CA ARG A 170 13.76 0.34 11.17
C ARG A 170 13.87 1.81 10.80
N LEU A 171 12.91 2.63 11.23
CA LEU A 171 12.98 4.06 10.99
C LEU A 171 13.98 4.64 11.98
N ARG A 172 14.93 5.40 11.45
CA ARG A 172 15.96 6.09 12.22
C ARG A 172 15.92 7.56 11.81
N CYS A 173 15.88 8.45 12.79
CA CYS A 173 16.04 9.87 12.61
C CYS A 173 17.19 10.34 13.51
N SER A 174 18.14 11.07 12.96
CA SER A 174 19.15 11.79 13.72
C SER A 174 18.82 13.27 13.69
N VAL A 175 18.78 13.89 14.87
CA VAL A 175 18.74 15.33 15.03
C VAL A 175 20.15 15.74 15.44
N LEU A 176 20.78 16.55 14.59
CA LEU A 176 22.13 17.10 14.77
C LEU A 176 22.02 18.57 15.15
#